data_AF-A0A3M2LD51-F1
#
_entry.id   AF-A0A3M2LD51-F1
#
_cell.length_a   1.000
_cell.length_b   1.000
_cell.length_c   1.000
_cell.angle_alpha   90.00
_cell.angle_beta   90.00
_cell.angle_gamma   90.00
#
_symmetry.space_group_name_H-M   'P 1'
#
loop_
_entity.id
_entity.type
_entity.pdbx_description
1 polymer ?
#
loop_
_entity_poly.entity_id
_entity_poly.type
_entity_poly.pdbx_seq_one_letter_code
_entity_poly.pdbx_strand_id
1 'polypeptide(L)'
;MFWKRILRRTAALALPLGLLLTPISLTAAPVASAAVACPTVNDPLYAANNENVDVERISPDPAYRTDCRQLYRADGRAPDVVFAEGFEPRDVVNGQYDLEQYVLVNQPSPFVSTSYDHDLYKDWGSARFNYYIDAPGGIDVNATIGDQHRWADQVEVAFPGGIATEFIVGACPIDRDTRTEVMADCVDNPHYEPWRG
;
A
#
# COMPACT_ATOMS: atom_id res chain seq x y z
N MET A 1 65.81 27.04 70.24
CA MET A 1 65.03 28.28 70.46
C MET A 1 65.09 29.09 69.16
N PHE A 2 63.99 29.73 68.78
CA PHE A 2 63.73 30.51 67.54
C PHE A 2 62.95 29.82 66.39
N TRP A 3 61.66 30.18 66.40
CA TRP A 3 60.62 30.19 65.38
C TRP A 3 61.06 30.21 63.90
N LYS A 4 60.33 29.44 63.08
CA LYS A 4 59.93 29.88 61.74
C LYS A 4 58.42 29.71 61.57
N ARG A 5 57.74 30.84 61.36
CA ARG A 5 56.35 30.97 60.90
C ARG A 5 56.26 30.52 59.45
N ILE A 6 55.27 29.71 59.08
CA ILE A 6 54.84 29.58 57.68
C ILE A 6 53.31 29.68 57.62
N LEU A 7 52.89 30.57 56.73
CA LEU A 7 51.55 31.11 56.48
C LEU A 7 50.52 30.02 56.10
N ARG A 8 49.31 30.17 56.66
CA ARG A 8 48.09 29.54 56.16
C ARG A 8 47.71 30.19 54.82
N ARG A 9 47.65 29.41 53.74
CA ARG A 9 46.99 29.82 52.50
C ARG A 9 45.54 29.36 52.54
N THR A 10 44.62 30.32 52.65
CA THR A 10 43.18 30.11 52.41
C THR A 10 42.95 30.06 50.90
N ALA A 11 42.48 28.92 50.39
CA ALA A 11 41.98 28.82 49.02
C ALA A 11 40.54 29.33 48.99
N ALA A 12 40.30 30.43 48.27
CA ALA A 12 38.95 30.89 47.94
C ALA A 12 38.46 30.10 46.72
N LEU A 13 37.40 29.31 46.88
CA LEU A 13 36.65 28.74 45.77
C LEU A 13 35.69 29.80 45.24
N ALA A 14 35.99 30.33 44.05
CA ALA A 14 35.05 31.12 43.26
C ALA A 14 34.26 30.19 42.34
N LEU A 15 32.95 30.07 42.56
CA LEU A 15 32.04 29.46 41.58
C LEU A 15 31.70 30.49 40.49
N PRO A 16 31.84 30.18 39.19
CA PRO A 16 31.30 31.02 38.14
C PRO A 16 29.80 30.74 37.97
N LEU A 17 28.99 31.77 38.22
CA LEU A 17 27.57 31.79 37.90
C LEU A 17 27.43 32.12 36.41
N GLY A 18 27.44 31.09 35.56
CA GLY A 18 27.18 31.21 34.11
C GLY A 18 25.75 30.80 33.80
N LEU A 19 24.81 31.74 33.78
CA LEU A 19 23.45 31.51 33.31
C LEU A 19 23.47 31.50 31.76
N LEU A 20 23.52 30.31 31.16
CA LEU A 20 23.36 30.14 29.72
C LEU A 20 21.87 30.23 29.37
N LEU A 21 21.41 31.37 28.84
CA LEU A 21 20.15 31.43 28.11
C LEU A 21 20.35 30.81 26.74
N THR A 22 19.88 29.58 26.55
CA THR A 22 19.73 28.97 25.23
C THR A 22 18.41 29.46 24.62
N PRO A 23 18.40 30.01 23.39
CA PRO A 23 17.16 30.29 22.70
C PRO A 23 16.50 28.96 22.33
N ILE A 24 15.30 28.71 22.86
CA ILE A 24 14.45 27.60 22.43
C ILE A 24 13.88 27.99 21.07
N SER A 25 14.47 27.47 20.00
CA SER A 25 13.85 27.49 18.69
C SER A 25 12.65 26.54 18.73
N LEU A 26 11.44 27.10 18.82
CA LEU A 26 10.20 26.37 18.59
C LEU A 26 10.16 25.94 17.12
N THR A 27 10.60 24.73 16.82
CA THR A 27 10.30 24.07 15.55
C THR A 27 8.79 23.89 15.48
N ALA A 28 8.14 24.58 14.55
CA ALA A 28 6.72 24.36 14.27
C ALA A 28 6.49 22.87 14.00
N ALA A 29 5.55 22.26 14.73
CA ALA A 29 5.13 20.90 14.46
C ALA A 29 4.64 20.81 13.00
N PRO A 30 4.89 19.69 12.30
CA PRO A 30 4.35 19.52 10.96
C PRO A 30 2.83 19.67 11.05
N VAL A 31 2.28 20.60 10.28
CA VAL A 31 0.84 20.75 10.15
C VAL A 31 0.37 19.46 9.48
N ALA A 32 -0.37 18.63 10.22
CA ALA A 32 -0.99 17.45 9.65
C ALA A 32 -1.88 17.92 8.49
N SER A 33 -1.51 17.56 7.26
CA SER A 33 -2.38 17.75 6.11
C SER A 33 -3.69 17.04 6.44
N ALA A 34 -4.81 17.77 6.36
CA ALA A 34 -6.12 17.12 6.46
C ALA A 34 -6.13 15.95 5.47
N ALA A 35 -6.54 14.77 5.93
CA ALA A 35 -6.74 13.63 5.05
C ALA A 35 -7.72 14.07 3.96
N VAL A 36 -7.26 14.14 2.72
CA VAL A 36 -8.13 14.40 1.58
C VAL A 36 -9.14 13.26 1.56
N ALA A 37 -10.42 13.59 1.75
CA ALA A 37 -11.48 12.61 1.65
C ALA A 37 -11.46 12.01 0.24
N CYS A 38 -11.52 10.68 0.15
CA CYS A 38 -11.51 9.99 -1.13
C CYS A 38 -12.75 10.39 -1.95
N PRO A 39 -12.59 10.72 -3.25
CA PRO A 39 -13.75 10.99 -4.11
C PRO A 39 -14.71 9.79 -4.11
N THR A 40 -16.01 10.07 -4.05
CA THR A 40 -17.02 9.02 -4.18
C THR A 40 -17.17 8.64 -5.65
N VAL A 41 -16.87 7.39 -5.97
CA VAL A 41 -17.07 6.79 -7.29
C VAL A 41 -18.22 5.80 -7.17
N ASN A 42 -19.34 6.08 -7.85
CA ASN A 42 -20.55 5.27 -7.74
C ASN A 42 -20.57 4.07 -8.71
N ASP A 43 -19.78 4.13 -9.78
CA ASP A 43 -19.69 3.05 -10.75
C ASP A 43 -18.72 1.97 -10.22
N PRO A 44 -19.21 0.74 -9.92
CA PRO A 44 -18.36 -0.34 -9.45
C PRO A 44 -17.34 -0.80 -10.49
N LEU A 45 -17.53 -0.45 -11.77
CA LEU A 45 -16.65 -0.80 -12.88
C LEU A 45 -15.79 0.36 -13.36
N TYR A 46 -15.74 1.48 -12.63
CA TYR A 46 -14.92 2.64 -13.03
C TYR A 46 -13.44 2.28 -13.28
N ALA A 47 -12.92 1.34 -12.50
CA ALA A 47 -11.54 0.86 -12.64
C ALA A 47 -11.36 -0.30 -13.62
N ALA A 48 -12.44 -0.86 -14.17
CA ALA A 48 -12.40 -2.12 -14.91
C ALA A 48 -11.57 -2.02 -16.19
N ASN A 49 -10.72 -3.03 -16.42
CA ASN A 49 -10.08 -3.23 -17.72
C ASN A 49 -11.04 -3.81 -18.76
N ASN A 50 -12.02 -4.60 -18.30
CA ASN A 50 -13.03 -5.24 -19.09
C ASN A 50 -14.42 -4.96 -18.49
N GLU A 51 -15.10 -3.97 -19.04
CA GLU A 51 -16.44 -3.52 -18.61
C GLU A 51 -17.57 -4.50 -18.97
N ASN A 52 -17.29 -5.58 -19.72
CA ASN A 52 -18.32 -6.60 -20.04
C ASN A 52 -18.63 -7.55 -18.86
N VAL A 53 -18.02 -7.33 -17.70
CA VAL A 53 -18.32 -8.08 -16.47
C VAL A 53 -19.75 -7.76 -16.00
N ASP A 54 -20.47 -8.79 -15.59
CA ASP A 54 -21.85 -8.66 -15.12
C ASP A 54 -21.87 -8.64 -13.59
N VAL A 55 -21.86 -7.43 -13.03
CA VAL A 55 -21.80 -7.20 -11.58
C VAL A 55 -22.98 -7.78 -10.81
N GLU A 56 -24.12 -8.03 -11.45
CA GLU A 56 -25.30 -8.61 -10.81
C GLU A 56 -25.12 -10.11 -10.50
N ARG A 57 -24.14 -10.77 -11.13
CA ARG A 57 -23.82 -12.18 -10.89
C ARG A 57 -22.91 -12.41 -9.69
N ILE A 58 -22.28 -11.35 -9.17
CA ILE A 58 -21.32 -11.44 -8.08
C ILE A 58 -22.04 -11.88 -6.80
N SER A 59 -21.52 -12.91 -6.14
CA SER A 59 -22.05 -13.41 -4.86
C SER A 59 -20.96 -13.58 -3.81
N PRO A 60 -21.27 -13.39 -2.51
CA PRO A 60 -22.50 -12.79 -1.97
C PRO A 60 -22.57 -11.28 -2.31
N ASP A 61 -23.58 -10.59 -1.78
CA ASP A 61 -23.73 -9.12 -1.96
C ASP A 61 -22.40 -8.41 -1.64
N PRO A 62 -21.77 -7.74 -2.61
CA PRO A 62 -20.41 -7.24 -2.43
C PRO A 62 -20.36 -5.98 -1.57
N ALA A 63 -19.42 -5.96 -0.61
CA ALA A 63 -19.06 -4.75 0.12
C ALA A 63 -17.95 -4.01 -0.66
N TYR A 64 -18.35 -2.98 -1.42
CA TYR A 64 -17.39 -2.17 -2.16
C TYR A 64 -16.52 -1.31 -1.23
N ARG A 65 -15.21 -1.33 -1.48
CA ARG A 65 -14.23 -0.46 -0.83
C ARG A 65 -14.53 1.01 -1.15
N THR A 66 -14.46 1.85 -0.12
CA THR A 66 -14.77 3.29 -0.21
C THR A 66 -13.56 4.19 0.09
N ASP A 67 -12.46 3.60 0.58
CA ASP A 67 -11.20 4.31 0.68
C ASP A 67 -10.48 4.37 -0.67
N CYS A 68 -9.41 5.13 -0.68
CA CYS A 68 -8.52 5.34 -1.81
C CYS A 68 -7.09 5.04 -1.37
N ARG A 69 -6.91 4.07 -0.46
CA ARG A 69 -5.58 3.57 -0.11
C ARG A 69 -4.95 2.95 -1.35
N GLN A 70 -3.65 3.10 -1.46
CA GLN A 70 -2.88 2.36 -2.45
C GLN A 70 -2.96 0.87 -2.17
N LEU A 71 -3.12 0.09 -3.23
CA LEU A 71 -3.19 -1.36 -3.21
C LEU A 71 -1.97 -1.96 -3.93
N TYR A 72 -1.79 -3.25 -3.72
CA TYR A 72 -0.63 -3.98 -4.19
C TYR A 72 -1.02 -5.26 -4.89
N ARG A 73 -0.26 -5.65 -5.91
CA ARG A 73 -0.46 -6.91 -6.61
C ARG A 73 0.87 -7.56 -6.95
N ALA A 74 1.08 -8.76 -6.44
CA ALA A 74 2.18 -9.62 -6.85
C ALA A 74 1.83 -10.31 -8.19
N ASP A 75 2.63 -10.11 -9.24
CA ASP A 75 2.41 -10.73 -10.55
C ASP A 75 3.74 -11.18 -11.19
N GLY A 76 3.66 -12.17 -12.08
CA GLY A 76 4.80 -12.69 -12.82
C GLY A 76 5.01 -12.02 -14.18
N ARG A 77 3.97 -11.36 -14.70
CA ARG A 77 4.03 -10.60 -15.95
C ARG A 77 4.92 -9.37 -15.80
N ALA A 78 5.61 -9.01 -16.86
CA ALA A 78 6.53 -7.89 -16.87
C ALA A 78 5.77 -6.55 -17.05
N PRO A 79 6.35 -5.42 -16.57
CA PRO A 79 5.69 -4.13 -16.60
C PRO A 79 5.35 -3.63 -18.00
N ASP A 80 6.14 -3.95 -19.03
CA ASP A 80 5.85 -3.60 -20.42
C ASP A 80 4.52 -4.18 -20.92
N VAL A 81 4.18 -5.40 -20.48
CA VAL A 81 2.90 -6.03 -20.78
C VAL A 81 1.78 -5.40 -19.95
N VAL A 82 1.97 -5.33 -18.63
CA VAL A 82 0.91 -4.86 -17.71
C VAL A 82 0.58 -3.38 -17.93
N PHE A 83 1.56 -2.54 -18.23
CA PHE A 83 1.34 -1.11 -18.50
C PHE A 83 0.67 -0.89 -19.86
N ALA A 84 0.84 -1.81 -20.82
CA ALA A 84 0.15 -1.72 -22.11
C ALA A 84 -1.29 -2.24 -22.03
N GLU A 85 -1.53 -3.32 -21.28
CA GLU A 85 -2.78 -4.08 -21.31
C GLU A 85 -3.69 -3.84 -20.09
N GLY A 86 -3.16 -3.27 -19.01
CA GLY A 86 -3.78 -3.32 -17.70
C GLY A 86 -3.76 -4.72 -17.09
N PHE A 87 -4.53 -4.91 -16.03
CA PHE A 87 -4.81 -6.22 -15.47
C PHE A 87 -6.15 -6.74 -15.97
N GLU A 88 -6.14 -7.55 -17.02
CA GLU A 88 -7.33 -8.25 -17.49
C GLU A 88 -7.68 -9.45 -16.56
N PRO A 89 -8.98 -9.63 -16.21
CA PRO A 89 -9.43 -10.83 -15.52
C PRO A 89 -9.38 -12.05 -16.44
N ARG A 90 -9.38 -13.25 -15.87
CA ARG A 90 -9.21 -14.47 -16.66
C ARG A 90 -10.45 -14.85 -17.47
N ASP A 91 -11.64 -14.61 -16.94
CA ASP A 91 -12.89 -14.97 -17.60
C ASP A 91 -14.08 -14.18 -17.03
N VAL A 92 -14.54 -13.16 -17.77
CA VAL A 92 -15.75 -12.38 -17.41
C VAL A 92 -17.05 -13.07 -17.83
N VAL A 93 -17.00 -14.10 -18.67
CA VAL A 93 -18.21 -14.72 -19.22
C VAL A 93 -18.59 -15.95 -18.39
N ASN A 94 -17.68 -16.93 -18.30
CA ASN A 94 -17.91 -18.23 -17.67
C ASN A 94 -17.10 -18.43 -16.37
N GLY A 95 -16.41 -17.39 -15.91
CA GLY A 95 -15.61 -17.44 -14.69
C GLY A 95 -16.44 -17.61 -13.42
N GLN A 96 -15.73 -17.82 -12.31
CA GLN A 96 -16.30 -17.91 -10.98
C GLN A 96 -16.69 -16.54 -10.44
N TYR A 97 -17.99 -16.26 -10.36
CA TYR A 97 -18.53 -15.02 -9.80
C TYR A 97 -18.78 -15.08 -8.28
N ASP A 98 -18.76 -16.27 -7.68
CA ASP A 98 -18.79 -16.42 -6.24
C ASP A 98 -17.42 -16.07 -5.64
N LEU A 99 -17.37 -14.97 -4.89
CA LEU A 99 -16.16 -14.41 -4.33
C LEU A 99 -15.50 -15.36 -3.33
N GLU A 100 -16.29 -16.05 -2.50
CA GLU A 100 -15.75 -17.01 -1.53
C GLU A 100 -15.08 -18.20 -2.26
N GLN A 101 -15.75 -18.78 -3.26
CA GLN A 101 -15.18 -19.86 -4.07
C GLN A 101 -13.93 -19.40 -4.82
N TYR A 102 -13.91 -18.17 -5.35
CA TYR A 102 -12.75 -17.60 -5.99
C TYR A 102 -11.55 -17.52 -5.03
N VAL A 103 -11.74 -16.93 -3.85
CA VAL A 103 -10.70 -16.75 -2.82
C VAL A 103 -10.16 -18.09 -2.33
N LEU A 104 -11.02 -19.10 -2.16
CA LEU A 104 -10.62 -20.41 -1.64
C LEU A 104 -9.85 -21.27 -2.65
N VAL A 105 -10.22 -21.22 -3.94
CA VAL A 105 -9.77 -22.19 -4.96
C VAL A 105 -8.86 -21.58 -6.03
N ASN A 106 -8.90 -20.26 -6.23
CA ASN A 106 -8.12 -19.55 -7.26
C ASN A 106 -8.32 -20.12 -8.68
N GLN A 107 -9.57 -20.15 -9.12
CA GLN A 107 -9.99 -20.58 -10.46
C GLN A 107 -10.23 -19.38 -11.39
N PRO A 108 -10.33 -19.56 -12.73
CA PRO A 108 -10.68 -18.46 -13.65
C PRO A 108 -11.95 -17.73 -13.19
N SER A 109 -11.89 -16.40 -13.17
CA SER A 109 -12.90 -15.53 -12.56
C SER A 109 -12.93 -14.16 -13.27
N PRO A 110 -13.98 -13.35 -13.04
CA PRO A 110 -14.03 -11.97 -13.49
C PRO A 110 -13.17 -11.03 -12.62
N PHE A 111 -12.48 -11.55 -11.61
CA PHE A 111 -11.78 -10.76 -10.60
C PHE A 111 -10.28 -10.70 -10.85
N VAL A 112 -9.70 -9.54 -10.55
CA VAL A 112 -8.26 -9.38 -10.32
C VAL A 112 -8.04 -9.08 -8.84
N SER A 113 -7.38 -9.99 -8.13
CA SER A 113 -6.97 -9.76 -6.73
C SER A 113 -5.90 -8.70 -6.61
N THR A 114 -6.05 -7.89 -5.58
CA THR A 114 -5.04 -6.97 -5.04
C THR A 114 -5.09 -7.07 -3.51
N SER A 115 -4.15 -6.44 -2.81
CA SER A 115 -4.10 -6.45 -1.36
C SER A 115 -3.86 -5.04 -0.81
N TYR A 116 -4.40 -4.80 0.38
CA TYR A 116 -4.02 -3.65 1.21
C TYR A 116 -2.61 -3.75 1.79
N ASP A 117 -2.04 -4.96 1.87
CA ASP A 117 -0.72 -5.22 2.43
C ASP A 117 0.35 -5.09 1.34
N HIS A 118 1.23 -4.10 1.53
CA HIS A 118 2.41 -3.89 0.69
C HIS A 118 3.30 -5.13 0.62
N ASP A 119 3.44 -5.84 1.74
CA ASP A 119 4.43 -6.89 1.91
C ASP A 119 3.91 -8.28 1.49
N LEU A 120 2.66 -8.40 1.06
CA LEU A 120 2.06 -9.68 0.68
C LEU A 120 2.84 -10.38 -0.45
N TYR A 121 3.55 -9.62 -1.31
CA TYR A 121 4.41 -10.19 -2.36
C TYR A 121 5.46 -11.18 -1.82
N LYS A 122 5.86 -11.07 -0.54
CA LYS A 122 6.84 -11.94 0.12
C LYS A 122 6.36 -13.38 0.25
N ASP A 123 5.05 -13.59 0.19
CA ASP A 123 4.42 -14.91 0.31
C ASP A 123 4.16 -15.57 -1.05
N TRP A 124 4.36 -14.84 -2.15
CA TRP A 124 4.09 -15.32 -3.52
C TRP A 124 5.37 -15.71 -4.27
N GLY A 125 5.83 -16.95 -4.11
CA GLY A 125 7.11 -17.42 -4.67
C GLY A 125 7.24 -17.43 -6.20
N SER A 126 6.13 -17.31 -6.93
CA SER A 126 6.08 -17.17 -8.39
C SER A 126 6.03 -15.72 -8.88
N ALA A 127 5.79 -14.76 -7.99
CA ALA A 127 5.76 -13.34 -8.35
C ALA A 127 7.17 -12.86 -8.72
N ARG A 128 7.23 -11.95 -9.69
CA ARG A 128 8.47 -11.31 -10.15
C ARG A 128 8.46 -9.82 -9.92
N PHE A 129 7.27 -9.24 -9.77
CA PHE A 129 7.05 -7.82 -9.56
C PHE A 129 5.97 -7.62 -8.50
N ASN A 130 6.12 -6.56 -7.72
CA ASN A 130 5.06 -6.00 -6.91
C ASN A 130 4.55 -4.73 -7.61
N TYR A 131 3.28 -4.73 -7.97
CA TYR A 131 2.63 -3.62 -8.65
C TYR A 131 1.93 -2.71 -7.65
N TYR A 132 2.02 -1.42 -7.90
CA TYR A 132 1.41 -0.37 -7.11
C TYR A 132 0.16 0.12 -7.82
N ILE A 133 -0.98 0.09 -7.13
CA ILE A 133 -2.29 0.32 -7.73
C ILE A 133 -2.98 1.47 -7.01
N ASP A 134 -3.40 2.47 -7.79
CA ASP A 134 -4.22 3.57 -7.34
C ASP A 134 -5.55 3.58 -8.11
N ALA A 135 -6.49 2.76 -7.65
CA ALA A 135 -7.79 2.56 -8.27
C ALA A 135 -8.94 2.82 -7.28
N PRO A 136 -10.05 3.46 -7.70
CA PRO A 136 -11.27 3.52 -6.89
C PRO A 136 -11.98 2.17 -6.82
N GLY A 137 -12.80 1.97 -5.79
CA GLY A 137 -13.70 0.82 -5.70
C GLY A 137 -12.98 -0.51 -5.46
N GLY A 138 -13.43 -1.56 -6.14
CA GLY A 138 -13.07 -2.94 -5.82
C GLY A 138 -13.88 -3.48 -4.63
N ILE A 139 -13.98 -4.80 -4.53
CA ILE A 139 -14.74 -5.49 -3.49
C ILE A 139 -13.79 -5.82 -2.35
N ASP A 140 -14.07 -5.32 -1.15
CA ASP A 140 -13.32 -5.68 0.05
C ASP A 140 -13.73 -7.10 0.47
N VAL A 141 -12.81 -8.06 0.32
CA VAL A 141 -13.11 -9.48 0.50
C VAL A 141 -13.52 -9.75 1.94
N ASN A 142 -12.74 -9.28 2.91
CA ASN A 142 -13.01 -9.56 4.32
C ASN A 142 -14.31 -8.88 4.79
N ALA A 143 -14.64 -7.68 4.27
CA ALA A 143 -15.93 -7.05 4.54
C ALA A 143 -17.12 -7.79 3.90
N THR A 144 -16.89 -8.52 2.81
CA THR A 144 -17.92 -9.23 2.05
C THR A 144 -18.18 -10.64 2.58
N ILE A 145 -17.13 -11.43 2.82
CA ILE A 145 -17.24 -12.86 3.23
C ILE A 145 -16.80 -13.12 4.67
N GLY A 146 -16.47 -12.07 5.42
CA GLY A 146 -15.94 -12.14 6.79
C GLY A 146 -14.43 -12.35 6.83
N ASP A 147 -13.85 -12.30 8.03
CA ASP A 147 -12.40 -12.34 8.27
C ASP A 147 -11.91 -13.65 8.91
N GLN A 148 -12.76 -14.69 8.92
CA GLN A 148 -12.47 -15.99 9.55
C GLN A 148 -12.02 -17.07 8.54
N HIS A 149 -12.00 -16.77 7.23
CA HIS A 149 -11.55 -17.71 6.21
C HIS A 149 -10.02 -17.82 6.20
N ARG A 150 -9.52 -18.91 5.59
CA ARG A 150 -8.08 -19.27 5.54
C ARG A 150 -7.16 -18.16 5.01
N TRP A 151 -7.70 -17.25 4.20
CA TRP A 151 -6.94 -16.23 3.47
C TRP A 151 -7.22 -14.81 3.94
N ALA A 152 -7.88 -14.62 5.09
CA ALA A 152 -8.26 -13.29 5.59
C ALA A 152 -7.05 -12.38 5.84
N ASP A 153 -5.89 -12.94 6.21
CA ASP A 153 -4.64 -12.20 6.40
C ASP A 153 -4.10 -11.58 5.10
N GLN A 154 -4.58 -12.01 3.93
CA GLN A 154 -4.21 -11.39 2.65
C GLN A 154 -4.84 -10.02 2.46
N VAL A 155 -5.86 -9.66 3.26
CA VAL A 155 -6.56 -8.36 3.23
C VAL A 155 -6.87 -7.94 1.78
N GLU A 156 -7.56 -8.84 1.08
CA GLU A 156 -7.74 -8.79 -0.37
C GLU A 156 -8.81 -7.76 -0.77
N VAL A 157 -8.55 -7.07 -1.88
CA VAL A 157 -9.54 -6.32 -2.64
C VAL A 157 -9.63 -6.92 -4.04
N ALA A 158 -10.81 -7.42 -4.41
CA ALA A 158 -11.06 -8.05 -5.70
C ALA A 158 -11.71 -7.07 -6.68
N PHE A 159 -11.08 -6.84 -7.83
CA PHE A 159 -11.61 -5.93 -8.86
C PHE A 159 -12.40 -6.69 -9.93
N PRO A 160 -13.74 -6.57 -9.98
CA PRO A 160 -14.53 -7.11 -11.09
C PRO A 160 -14.19 -6.38 -12.39
N GLY A 161 -13.96 -7.14 -13.46
CA GLY A 161 -13.52 -6.56 -14.74
C GLY A 161 -12.04 -6.20 -14.76
N GLY A 162 -11.30 -6.43 -13.67
CA GLY A 162 -9.88 -6.15 -13.58
C GLY A 162 -9.56 -4.66 -13.39
N ILE A 163 -8.38 -4.24 -13.84
CA ILE A 163 -7.84 -2.90 -13.54
C ILE A 163 -7.24 -2.29 -14.80
N ALA A 164 -7.81 -1.20 -15.31
CA ALA A 164 -7.28 -0.47 -16.45
C ALA A 164 -5.90 0.13 -16.15
N THR A 165 -5.05 0.28 -17.17
CA THR A 165 -3.65 0.72 -17.01
C THR A 165 -3.52 2.08 -16.34
N GLU A 166 -4.45 2.99 -16.58
CA GLU A 166 -4.47 4.33 -15.98
C GLU A 166 -4.54 4.34 -14.45
N PHE A 167 -4.94 3.23 -13.82
CA PHE A 167 -4.95 3.06 -12.36
C PHE A 167 -3.75 2.28 -11.80
N ILE A 168 -2.80 1.88 -12.65
CA ILE A 168 -1.57 1.20 -12.25
C ILE A 168 -0.47 2.24 -12.16
N VAL A 169 0.06 2.49 -10.96
CA VAL A 169 1.06 3.54 -10.71
C VAL A 169 2.42 3.14 -11.26
N GLY A 170 2.81 1.88 -11.04
CA GLY A 170 4.14 1.39 -11.35
C GLY A 170 4.39 -0.01 -10.82
N ALA A 171 5.64 -0.46 -10.91
CA ALA A 171 6.04 -1.80 -10.48
C ALA A 171 7.47 -1.81 -9.97
N CYS A 172 7.73 -2.60 -8.93
CA CYS A 172 9.07 -2.88 -8.44
C CYS A 172 9.42 -4.36 -8.66
N PRO A 173 10.58 -4.69 -9.28
CA PRO A 173 11.05 -6.07 -9.35
C PRO A 173 11.30 -6.64 -7.96
N ILE A 174 11.11 -7.95 -7.80
CA ILE A 174 11.34 -8.65 -6.54
C ILE A 174 12.63 -9.48 -6.64
N ASP A 175 13.57 -9.27 -5.73
CA ASP A 175 14.65 -10.21 -5.46
C ASP A 175 14.06 -11.43 -4.74
N ARG A 176 14.14 -12.59 -5.40
CA ARG A 176 13.51 -13.84 -4.94
C ARG A 176 14.29 -14.53 -3.83
N ASP A 177 15.59 -14.25 -3.71
CA ASP A 177 16.44 -14.86 -2.68
C ASP A 177 16.22 -14.17 -1.34
N THR A 178 16.12 -12.84 -1.36
CA THR A 178 15.91 -12.02 -0.15
C THR A 178 14.44 -11.70 0.11
N ARG A 179 13.54 -11.91 -0.86
CA ARG A 179 12.12 -11.51 -0.83
C ARG A 179 11.96 -10.02 -0.56
N THR A 180 12.78 -9.22 -1.23
CA THR A 180 12.75 -7.74 -1.13
C THR A 180 12.54 -7.15 -2.50
N GLU A 181 11.86 -6.01 -2.58
CA GLU A 181 11.83 -5.25 -3.81
C GLU A 181 13.21 -4.65 -4.13
N VAL A 182 13.56 -4.65 -5.41
CA VAL A 182 14.76 -4.02 -5.94
C VAL A 182 14.42 -2.56 -6.26
N MET A 183 14.46 -1.72 -5.24
CA MET A 183 13.94 -0.33 -5.31
C MET A 183 14.59 0.53 -6.40
N ALA A 184 15.86 0.25 -6.72
CA ALA A 184 16.58 0.97 -7.78
C ALA A 184 16.05 0.68 -9.20
N ASP A 185 15.34 -0.44 -9.36
CA ASP A 185 14.84 -0.93 -10.65
C ASP A 185 13.31 -0.79 -10.77
N CYS A 186 12.67 -0.07 -9.86
CA CYS A 186 11.25 0.26 -9.98
C CYS A 186 11.00 1.13 -11.21
N VAL A 187 9.85 0.91 -11.83
CA VAL A 187 9.44 1.60 -13.04
C VAL A 187 8.05 2.20 -12.85
N ASP A 188 7.93 3.48 -13.17
CA ASP A 188 6.65 4.18 -13.21
C ASP A 188 5.89 3.80 -14.50
N ASN A 189 4.58 3.65 -14.39
CA ASN A 189 3.74 3.45 -15.55
C ASN A 189 3.56 4.78 -16.31
N PRO A 190 3.99 4.89 -17.58
CA PRO A 190 3.78 6.11 -18.36
C PRO A 190 2.30 6.42 -18.67
N HIS A 191 1.40 5.46 -18.45
CA HIS A 191 -0.03 5.59 -18.67
C HIS A 191 -0.83 5.89 -17.39
N TYR A 192 -0.19 5.98 -16.23
CA TYR A 192 -0.87 6.28 -14.98
C TYR A 192 -1.52 7.67 -15.01
N GLU A 193 -2.81 7.75 -14.66
CA GLU A 193 -3.57 8.98 -14.54
C GLU A 193 -4.16 9.11 -13.12
N PRO A 194 -3.71 10.08 -12.30
CA PRO A 194 -4.31 10.31 -10.99
C PRO A 194 -5.80 10.65 -11.11
N TRP A 195 -6.65 9.83 -10.49
CA TRP A 195 -8.12 9.98 -10.53
C TRP A 195 -8.69 10.85 -9.40
N ARG A 196 -7.83 11.24 -8.45
CA ARG A 196 -8.15 12.13 -7.33
C ARG A 196 -7.69 13.55 -7.68
N GLY A 197 -8.53 14.32 -8.37
CA GLY A 197 -8.20 15.67 -8.84
C GLY A 197 -9.43 16.50 -9.18
#